data_AF-A0A453QAK0-F1
#
_entry.id   AF-A0A453QAK0-F1
#
_cell.length_a   1.000
_cell.length_b   1.000
_cell.length_c   1.000
_cell.angle_alpha   90.00
_cell.angle_beta   90.00
_cell.angle_gamma   90.00
#
_symmetry.space_group_name_H-M   'P 1'
#
loop_
_entity.id
_entity.type
_entity.pdbx_description
1 polymer ?
#
loop_
_entity_poly.entity_id
_entity_poly.type
_entity_poly.pdbx_seq_one_letter_code
_entity_poly.pdbx_strand_id
1 'polypeptide(L)' 'LYRIVHCRDALVAMIMQAIPLNIQFRRVLVGDRWEAWLHLVRRLMEVQLHHQPDQLCWKLTRSGQFTVKSMYIDVINSSV' A
#
# COMPACT_ATOMS: atom_id res chain seq x y z
N LEU A 1 -21.58 5.04 2.25
CA LEU A 1 -20.28 4.38 1.95
C LEU A 1 -19.50 5.28 1.01
N TYR A 2 -18.36 5.82 1.45
CA TYR A 2 -17.58 6.74 0.63
C TYR A 2 -16.92 5.98 -0.54
N ARG A 3 -17.16 6.46 -1.76
CA ARG A 3 -16.53 5.96 -2.98
C ARG A 3 -15.12 6.57 -3.04
N ILE A 4 -14.16 5.92 -2.36
CA ILE A 4 -12.77 6.41 -2.20
C ILE A 4 -11.95 6.20 -3.48
N VAL A 5 -12.40 5.32 -4.38
CA VAL A 5 -11.66 4.97 -5.61
C VAL A 5 -12.04 5.93 -6.73
N HIS A 6 -11.13 6.86 -7.05
CA HIS A 6 -11.26 7.77 -8.19
C HIS A 6 -10.85 7.11 -9.52
N CYS A 7 -9.87 6.19 -9.47
CA CYS A 7 -9.43 5.41 -10.64
C CYS A 7 -9.54 3.92 -10.29
N ARG A 8 -10.59 3.28 -10.80
CA ARG A 8 -10.77 1.83 -10.68
C ARG A 8 -9.68 1.17 -11.53
N ASP A 9 -8.95 0.21 -10.96
CA ASP A 9 -7.91 -0.56 -11.64
C ASP A 9 -6.56 0.15 -11.87
N ALA A 10 -6.30 1.27 -11.17
CA ALA A 10 -4.98 1.89 -11.17
C ALA A 10 -3.93 1.00 -10.48
N LEU A 11 -2.79 0.78 -11.14
CA LEU A 11 -1.63 0.10 -10.55
C LEU A 11 -0.77 1.11 -9.76
N VAL A 12 -0.11 0.63 -8.69
CA VAL A 12 0.84 1.45 -7.91
C VAL A 12 1.91 2.07 -8.81
N ALA A 13 2.40 1.31 -9.80
CA ALA A 13 3.37 1.79 -10.78
C ALA A 13 2.87 2.99 -11.59
N MET A 14 1.61 2.98 -12.03
CA MET A 14 1.04 4.10 -12.79
C MET A 14 0.90 5.36 -11.92
N ILE A 15 0.54 5.19 -10.65
CA ILE A 15 0.38 6.31 -9.72
C ILE A 15 1.74 6.94 -9.39
N MET A 16 2.77 6.12 -9.19
CA MET A 16 4.13 6.58 -8.86
C MET A 16 4.87 7.23 -10.03
N GLN A 17 4.49 6.94 -11.28
CA GLN A 17 5.08 7.55 -12.48
C GLN A 17 4.59 8.99 -12.75
N ALA A 18 3.45 9.40 -12.17
CA ALA A 18 2.90 10.73 -12.40
C ALA A 18 3.60 11.80 -11.54
N ILE A 19 4.13 12.85 -12.18
CA ILE A 19 4.71 14.01 -11.51
C ILE A 19 3.97 15.28 -11.98
N PRO A 20 3.21 15.97 -11.10
CA PRO A 20 2.93 15.61 -9.71
C PRO A 20 2.01 14.37 -9.58
N LEU A 21 2.03 13.72 -8.42
CA LEU A 21 1.19 12.54 -8.14
C LEU A 21 -0.29 12.86 -8.45
N ASN A 22 -0.99 11.93 -9.10
CA ASN A 22 -2.40 12.08 -9.43
C ASN A 22 -3.30 11.83 -8.19
N ILE A 23 -3.17 12.69 -7.18
CA ILE A 23 -3.88 12.61 -5.91
C ILE A 23 -4.53 13.96 -5.64
N GLN A 24 -5.84 13.94 -5.43
CA GLN A 24 -6.62 15.14 -5.14
C GLN A 24 -7.37 14.95 -3.82
N PHE A 25 -7.31 15.98 -2.97
CA PHE A 25 -8.04 16.00 -1.71
C PHE A 25 -9.32 16.80 -1.85
N ARG A 26 -10.43 16.26 -1.36
CA ARG A 26 -11.69 17.00 -1.28
C ARG A 26 -11.63 18.21 -0.34
N ARG A 27 -10.74 18.16 0.66
CA ARG A 27 -10.50 19.23 1.62
C ARG A 27 -9.06 19.70 1.50
N VAL A 28 -8.85 21.01 1.66
CA VAL A 28 -7.49 21.58 1.71
C VAL A 28 -6.75 21.02 2.92
N LEU A 29 -5.51 20.59 2.70
CA LEU A 29 -4.59 20.21 3.78
C LEU A 29 -3.92 21.49 4.32
N VAL A 30 -3.92 21.66 5.63
CA VAL A 30 -3.37 22.84 6.31
C VAL A 30 -2.65 22.39 7.58
N GLY A 31 -1.59 23.11 7.97
CA GLY A 31 -0.79 22.81 9.15
C GLY A 31 -0.19 21.40 9.10
N ASP A 32 -0.27 20.69 10.21
CA ASP A 32 0.30 19.34 10.39
C ASP A 32 -0.10 18.35 9.29
N ARG A 33 -1.32 18.48 8.74
CA ARG A 33 -1.78 17.60 7.66
C ARG A 33 -1.06 17.85 6.34
N TRP A 34 -0.69 19.11 6.07
CA TRP A 34 0.10 19.46 4.88
C TRP A 34 1.55 19.00 5.04
N GLU A 35 2.14 19.17 6.22
CA GLU A 35 3.48 18.66 6.52
C GLU A 35 3.55 17.13 6.42
N ALA A 36 2.59 16.41 7.00
CA ALA A 36 2.49 14.96 6.89
C ALA A 36 2.37 14.50 5.42
N TRP A 37 1.63 15.25 4.61
CA TRP A 37 1.54 14.99 3.17
C TRP A 37 2.88 15.19 2.46
N LEU A 38 3.60 16.28 2.71
CA LEU A 38 4.93 16.51 2.13
C LEU A 38 5.93 15.44 2.56
N HIS A 39 5.92 15.03 3.83
CA HIS A 39 6.73 13.92 4.33
C HIS A 39 6.40 12.61 3.63
N LEU A 40 5.12 12.33 3.39
CA LEU A 40 4.69 11.15 2.64
C LEU A 40 5.18 11.20 1.18
N VAL A 41 4.98 12.33 0.50
CA VAL A 41 5.44 12.50 -0.90
C VAL A 41 6.95 12.30 -0.99
N ARG A 42 7.73 12.87 -0.07
CA ARG A 42 9.19 12.68 -0.04
C ARG A 42 9.57 11.20 0.09
N ARG A 43 8.99 10.49 1.07
CA ARG A 43 9.24 9.05 1.25
C ARG A 43 8.81 8.24 0.04
N LEU A 44 7.73 8.64 -0.63
CA LEU A 44 7.26 7.96 -1.83
C LEU A 44 8.23 8.12 -3.00
N MET A 45 8.84 9.31 -3.16
CA MET A 45 9.86 9.54 -4.20
C MET A 45 11.13 8.71 -3.99
N GLU A 46 11.42 8.30 -2.76
CA GLU A 46 12.54 7.41 -2.43
C GLU A 46 12.24 5.93 -2.78
N VAL A 47 10.98 5.56 -3.00
CA VAL A 47 10.60 4.19 -3.36
C VAL A 47 10.84 3.96 -4.85
N GLN A 48 11.69 2.99 -5.16
CA GLN A 48 11.91 2.52 -6.53
C GLN A 48 11.18 1.20 -6.73
N LEU A 49 10.25 1.18 -7.69
CA LEU A 49 9.59 -0.05 -8.08
C LEU A 49 10.52 -0.85 -8.98
N HIS A 50 10.68 -2.13 -8.67
CA HIS A 50 11.41 -3.06 -9.53
C HIS A 50 10.47 -3.66 -10.57
N HIS A 51 11.00 -3.94 -11.75
CA HIS A 51 10.28 -4.65 -12.82
C HIS A 51 10.23 -6.16 -12.53
N GLN A 52 9.67 -6.53 -11.39
CA GLN A 52 9.46 -7.92 -10.97
C GLN A 52 7.97 -8.13 -10.66
N PRO A 53 7.45 -9.36 -10.84
CA PRO A 53 6.09 -9.67 -10.43
C PRO A 53 5.89 -9.40 -8.94
N ASP A 54 4.72 -8.88 -8.57
CA ASP A 54 4.36 -8.69 -7.19
C ASP A 54 4.38 -10.04 -6.45
N GLN A 55 5.04 -10.06 -5.28
CA GLN A 55 5.08 -11.24 -4.40
C GLN A 55 4.24 -10.98 -3.16
N LEU A 56 3.24 -11.83 -2.95
CA LEU A 56 2.41 -11.79 -1.75
C LEU A 56 2.95 -12.80 -0.73
N CYS A 57 3.59 -12.28 0.31
CA CYS A 57 4.18 -13.09 1.37
C CYS A 57 3.35 -12.98 2.65
N TRP A 58 2.83 -14.09 3.14
CA TRP A 58 2.19 -14.17 4.45
C TRP A 58 3.26 -14.40 5.50
N LYS A 59 3.55 -13.42 6.36
CA LYS A 59 4.61 -13.56 7.38
C LYS A 59 4.05 -14.22 8.64
N LEU A 60 4.69 -15.30 9.08
CA LEU A 60 4.43 -15.97 10.37
C LEU A 60 5.24 -15.31 11.50
N THR A 61 6.50 -14.92 11.22
CA THR A 61 7.40 -14.20 12.15
C THR A 61 8.26 -13.19 11.39
N ARG A 62 9.26 -12.56 12.04
CA ARG A 62 10.24 -11.67 11.36
C ARG A 62 10.99 -12.37 10.21
N SER A 63 11.10 -13.70 10.22
CA SER A 63 11.84 -14.48 9.22
C SER A 63 11.05 -15.63 8.58
N GLY A 64 9.93 -16.05 9.17
CA GLY A 64 9.10 -17.15 8.64
C GLY A 64 7.99 -16.68 7.72
N GLN A 65 7.76 -17.40 6.61
CA GLN A 65 6.65 -17.17 5.69
C GLN A 65 5.72 -18.40 5.65
N PHE A 66 4.42 -18.16 5.65
CA PHE A 66 3.41 -19.18 5.40
C PHE A 66 3.28 -19.46 3.90
N THR A 67 3.03 -20.73 3.58
CA THR A 67 2.30 -21.08 2.35
C THR A 67 0.82 -20.78 2.56
N VAL A 68 0.05 -20.58 1.48
CA VAL A 68 -1.41 -20.40 1.58
C VAL A 68 -2.04 -21.53 2.40
N LYS A 69 -1.64 -22.79 2.15
CA LYS A 69 -2.13 -23.95 2.89
C LYS A 69 -1.83 -23.86 4.39
N SER A 70 -0.59 -23.55 4.77
CA SER A 70 -0.21 -23.48 6.19
C SER A 70 -0.81 -22.27 6.91
N MET A 71 -1.05 -21.15 6.22
CA MET A 71 -1.81 -20.02 6.75
C MET A 71 -3.25 -20.44 7.10
N TYR A 72 -3.96 -21.09 6.18
CA TYR A 72 -5.33 -21.54 6.44
C TYR A 72 -5.40 -22.55 7.59
N ILE A 73 -4.47 -23.50 7.65
CA ILE A 73 -4.39 -24.47 8.76
C ILE A 73 -4.18 -23.76 10.09
N ASP A 74 -3.30 -22.75 10.16
CA ASP A 74 -3.06 -21.98 11.38
C ASP A 74 -4.29 -21.20 11.84
N VAL A 75 -4.99 -20.54 10.91
CA VAL A 75 -6.25 -19.83 11.20
C VAL A 75 -7.33 -20.78 11.74
N ILE A 76 -7.47 -21.96 11.13
CA ILE A 76 -8.46 -22.96 11.56
C ILE A 76 -8.11 -23.54 12.93
N ASN A 77 -6.83 -23.83 13.18
CA ASN A 77 -6.39 -24.42 14.44
C ASN A 77 -6.35 -23.43 15.60
N SER A 78 -6.15 -22.14 15.34
CA SER A 78 -6.18 -21.07 16.34
C SER A 78 -7.59 -20.59 16.71
N SER A 79 -8.62 -21.07 15.99
CA SER A 79 -10.03 -20.79 16.28
C SER A 79 -10.72 -21.91 17.09
N VAL A 80 -9.94 -22.83 17.66
CA VAL A 80 -10.33 -23.83 18.68
C VAL A 80 -9.72 -23.42 20.02
#